data_AF-A0A323TEP8-F1
#
_entry.id   AF-A0A323TEP8-F1
#
_cell.length_a   1.000
_cell.length_b   1.000
_cell.length_c   1.000
_cell.angle_alpha   90.00
_cell.angle_beta   90.00
_cell.angle_gamma   90.00
#
_symmetry.space_group_name_H-M   'P 1'
#
loop_
_entity.id
_entity.type
_entity.pdbx_description
1 polymer ?
#
loop_
_entity_poly.entity_id
_entity_poly.type
_entity_poly.pdbx_seq_one_letter_code
_entity_poly.pdbx_strand_id
1 'polypeptide(L)'
;MDQNEQQKLKQMMREKAEFRKVQREKDAAVEELNDYKHKGNRRQTAPVKVVKRVSNKLQSALFGREFQKLRKNNRQLKSNYNKAERKRNLTEEDLAKAQKKITEQQATITMLEGKLKQADPDQWIKLVSTAYANGDVIDCLEEIIQLKQKNNHDFNEALYHSMKEAAKEENEIKWFVYTKILSGLNVNEVPEFLLRGMEDQQTVSLAPVSSFRSCLTTRLRRRQLGEDLPEWQLDDKSTGYRFAKEHSFTVPQVNEQVFTLDSVPKQAGIVIKPHNGAGARGVYLLVNENRILDVKRSEVLSGWGELTANMREDLKLNWVHQDEWRTEQLYFIDDEQTEPARDLKFYSFYGKVALILEVKRFPEPTYCWWSPDGSRVHTGKYENKLMAGEGFSNEDLLKVEALSKKIPAPFCRIDFLKTSQGLVFGEVTPKPGNYDHFDDNTDQILGEYFLEAEGRLQRDLLQGKKFLEFR
;
A
#
# COMPACT_ATOMS: atom_id res chain seq x y z
N MET A 1 -7.13 -22.36 2.05
CA MET A 1 -6.36 -23.27 2.94
C MET A 1 -6.76 -22.98 4.37
N ASP A 2 -7.36 -23.97 5.02
CA ASP A 2 -7.90 -23.87 6.39
C ASP A 2 -6.80 -23.58 7.42
N GLN A 3 -7.14 -23.01 8.58
CA GLN A 3 -6.19 -22.77 9.68
C GLN A 3 -5.47 -24.05 10.10
N ASN A 4 -6.15 -25.19 10.04
CA ASN A 4 -5.57 -26.50 10.37
C ASN A 4 -4.51 -26.94 9.35
N GLU A 5 -4.76 -26.74 8.06
CA GLU A 5 -3.77 -27.00 6.99
C GLU A 5 -2.55 -26.08 7.13
N GLN A 6 -2.76 -24.80 7.46
CA GLN A 6 -1.66 -23.87 7.74
C GLN A 6 -0.79 -24.33 8.92
N GLN A 7 -1.42 -24.84 9.99
CA GLN A 7 -0.68 -25.36 11.15
C GLN A 7 0.11 -26.61 10.79
N LYS A 8 -0.49 -27.54 10.04
CA LYS A 8 0.18 -28.76 9.57
C LYS A 8 1.38 -28.45 8.69
N LEU A 9 1.25 -27.50 7.76
CA LEU A 9 2.34 -27.08 6.89
C LEU A 9 3.48 -26.41 7.68
N LYS A 10 3.14 -25.56 8.66
CA LYS A 10 4.13 -24.97 9.59
C LYS A 10 4.88 -26.04 10.38
N GLN A 11 4.18 -27.08 10.86
CA GLN A 11 4.78 -28.17 11.61
C GLN A 11 5.74 -28.97 10.73
N MET A 12 5.34 -29.32 9.51
CA MET A 12 6.20 -30.02 8.55
C MET A 12 7.46 -29.22 8.19
N MET A 13 7.35 -27.90 8.02
CA MET A 13 8.52 -27.03 7.79
C MET A 13 9.50 -27.04 8.98
N ARG A 14 8.99 -27.07 10.23
CA ARG A 14 9.82 -27.17 11.44
C ARG A 14 10.58 -28.50 11.48
N GLU A 15 9.88 -29.61 11.25
CA GLU A 15 10.47 -30.95 11.24
C GLU A 15 11.55 -31.08 10.15
N LYS A 16 11.30 -30.55 8.95
CA LYS A 16 12.29 -30.53 7.86
C LYS A 16 13.50 -29.65 8.19
N ALA A 17 13.31 -28.53 8.89
CA ALA A 17 14.40 -27.67 9.34
C ALA A 17 15.28 -28.36 10.40
N GLU A 18 14.67 -29.07 11.36
CA GLU A 18 15.39 -29.88 12.34
C GLU A 18 16.20 -30.99 11.66
N PHE A 19 15.59 -31.71 10.71
CA PHE A 19 16.30 -32.73 9.94
C PHE A 19 17.52 -32.17 9.19
N ARG A 20 17.38 -31.01 8.53
CA ARG A 20 18.50 -30.33 7.84
C ARG A 20 19.59 -29.89 8.81
N LYS A 21 19.22 -29.43 10.00
CA LYS A 21 20.18 -29.05 11.04
C LYS A 21 21.00 -30.27 11.49
N VAL A 22 20.34 -31.39 11.79
CA VAL A 22 21.00 -32.65 12.17
C VAL A 22 21.92 -33.15 11.05
N GLN A 23 21.48 -33.04 9.80
CA GLN A 23 22.28 -33.46 8.64
C GLN A 23 23.54 -32.59 8.47
N ARG A 24 23.43 -31.26 8.67
CA ARG A 24 24.61 -30.36 8.65
C ARG A 24 25.57 -30.63 9.81
N GLU A 25 25.06 -30.89 11.00
CA GLU A 25 25.89 -31.26 12.17
C GLU A 25 26.64 -32.57 11.93
N LYS A 26 25.97 -33.55 11.32
CA LYS A 26 26.59 -34.81 10.87
C LYS A 26 27.69 -34.57 9.84
N ASP A 27 27.42 -33.77 8.81
CA ASP A 27 28.40 -33.51 7.74
C ASP A 27 29.62 -32.75 8.27
N ALA A 28 29.43 -31.76 9.16
CA ALA A 28 30.50 -31.04 9.85
C ALA A 28 31.35 -31.98 10.74
N ALA A 29 30.72 -32.90 11.47
CA ALA A 29 31.42 -33.89 12.28
C ALA A 29 32.24 -34.89 11.43
N VAL A 30 31.75 -35.25 10.24
CA VAL A 30 32.49 -36.10 9.29
C VAL A 30 33.72 -35.36 8.75
N GLU A 31 33.59 -34.07 8.45
CA GLU A 31 34.71 -33.23 8.00
C GLU A 31 35.79 -33.09 9.08
N GLU A 32 35.39 -32.84 10.34
CA GLU A 32 36.33 -32.77 11.48
C GLU A 32 37.05 -34.11 11.72
N LEU A 33 36.33 -35.24 11.60
CA LEU A 33 36.93 -36.59 11.72
C LEU A 33 37.96 -36.86 10.62
N ASN A 34 37.69 -36.42 9.39
CA ASN A 34 38.63 -36.56 8.27
C ASN A 34 39.87 -35.68 8.45
N ASP A 35 39.71 -34.48 9.00
CA ASP A 35 40.83 -33.57 9.29
C ASP A 35 41.73 -34.12 10.43
N TYR A 36 41.14 -34.76 11.44
CA TYR A 36 41.87 -35.52 12.47
C TYR A 36 42.66 -36.70 11.89
N LYS A 37 42.07 -37.47 10.96
CA LYS A 37 42.76 -38.58 10.30
C LYS A 37 43.95 -38.12 9.46
N HIS A 38 43.87 -36.94 8.84
CA HIS A 38 44.98 -36.36 8.08
C HIS A 38 46.09 -35.74 8.95
N LYS A 39 45.76 -35.23 10.15
CA LYS A 39 46.75 -34.71 11.11
C LYS A 39 47.45 -35.80 11.93
N GLY A 40 46.88 -37.00 12.03
CA GLY A 40 47.39 -38.10 12.86
C GLY A 40 48.58 -38.91 12.31
N ASN A 41 49.09 -38.62 11.10
CA ASN A 41 50.09 -39.47 10.45
C ASN A 41 51.50 -38.84 10.38
N ARG A 42 52.09 -38.52 11.54
CA ARG A 42 53.55 -38.28 11.67
C ARG A 42 54.11 -38.85 12.98
N ARG A 43 54.57 -40.11 12.87
CA ARG A 43 55.70 -40.78 13.56
C ARG A 43 55.81 -40.69 15.09
N GLN A 44 55.60 -41.83 15.75
CA GLN A 44 56.23 -42.19 17.02
C GLN A 44 56.97 -43.53 16.89
N THR A 45 58.26 -43.55 17.24
CA THR A 45 59.00 -44.70 17.80
C THR A 45 60.00 -44.19 18.85
N ALA A 46 60.07 -44.87 19.99
CA ALA A 46 60.89 -44.60 21.20
C ALA A 46 62.31 -45.23 21.09
N PRO A 47 63.20 -45.31 22.12
CA PRO A 47 63.20 -44.76 23.48
C PRO A 47 64.56 -44.17 23.99
N VAL A 48 64.56 -43.81 25.28
CA VAL A 48 65.51 -43.12 26.19
C VAL A 48 66.83 -43.85 26.51
N LYS A 49 67.96 -43.12 26.68
CA LYS A 49 68.99 -43.21 27.77
C LYS A 49 70.17 -42.23 27.51
N VAL A 50 70.46 -41.22 28.36
CA VAL A 50 71.31 -41.17 29.58
C VAL A 50 72.78 -40.75 29.33
N VAL A 51 73.23 -39.84 30.20
CA VAL A 51 74.58 -39.31 30.53
C VAL A 51 75.08 -38.02 29.86
N LYS A 52 75.04 -36.99 30.71
CA LYS A 52 75.62 -35.65 30.67
C LYS A 52 77.13 -35.69 30.90
N ARG A 53 77.81 -34.72 30.27
CA ARG A 53 79.05 -34.01 30.69
C ARG A 53 80.38 -34.75 30.55
N VAL A 54 81.17 -34.29 29.56
CA VAL A 54 82.64 -34.06 29.46
C VAL A 54 82.89 -33.93 27.93
N SER A 55 83.48 -32.91 27.31
CA SER A 55 84.32 -31.79 27.73
C SER A 55 84.17 -30.63 26.71
N ASN A 56 83.88 -29.44 27.22
CA ASN A 56 83.76 -28.19 26.46
C ASN A 56 85.12 -27.61 26.01
N LYS A 57 86.06 -28.45 25.56
CA LYS A 57 87.42 -28.00 25.14
C LYS A 57 87.83 -28.37 23.72
N LEU A 58 86.97 -29.04 22.95
CA LEU A 58 87.22 -29.41 21.54
C LEU A 58 86.47 -28.51 20.52
N GLN A 59 85.73 -27.50 20.96
CA GLN A 59 84.76 -26.78 20.11
C GLN A 59 85.31 -25.64 19.25
N SER A 60 86.57 -25.23 19.37
CA SER A 60 87.10 -24.09 18.59
C SER A 60 88.05 -24.47 17.43
N ALA A 61 88.49 -25.73 17.32
CA ALA A 61 89.51 -26.13 16.33
C ALA A 61 88.98 -26.98 15.15
N LEU A 62 87.77 -27.55 15.22
CA LEU A 62 87.30 -28.58 14.26
C LEU A 62 86.11 -28.18 13.38
N PHE A 63 85.55 -26.97 13.53
CA PHE A 63 84.33 -26.59 12.80
C PHE A 63 84.63 -25.83 11.50
N GLY A 64 84.95 -26.61 10.46
CA GLY A 64 85.11 -26.18 9.07
C GLY A 64 83.82 -25.66 8.41
N ARG A 65 83.94 -25.29 7.12
CA ARG A 65 82.96 -24.57 6.26
C ARG A 65 81.47 -24.95 6.45
N GLU A 66 81.15 -26.19 6.82
CA GLU A 66 79.80 -26.64 7.14
C GLU A 66 79.17 -25.90 8.34
N PHE A 67 79.93 -25.64 9.40
CA PHE A 67 79.43 -24.91 10.57
C PHE A 67 79.14 -23.44 10.23
N GLN A 68 79.94 -22.84 9.35
CA GLN A 68 79.67 -21.48 8.85
C GLN A 68 78.40 -21.46 7.98
N LYS A 69 78.17 -22.48 7.14
CA LYS A 69 76.94 -22.63 6.36
C LYS A 69 75.72 -22.83 7.26
N LEU A 70 75.82 -23.70 8.27
CA LEU A 70 74.81 -23.88 9.32
C LEU A 70 74.53 -22.58 10.07
N ARG A 71 75.55 -21.81 10.43
CA ARG A 71 75.39 -20.50 11.09
C ARG A 71 74.70 -19.48 10.19
N LYS A 72 75.00 -19.46 8.89
CA LYS A 72 74.34 -18.59 7.90
C LYS A 72 72.87 -19.00 7.71
N ASN A 73 72.60 -20.30 7.57
CA ASN A 73 71.24 -20.83 7.46
C ASN A 73 70.43 -20.57 8.74
N ASN A 74 71.03 -20.73 9.92
CA ASN A 74 70.36 -20.47 11.19
C ASN A 74 70.08 -18.97 11.39
N ARG A 75 70.98 -18.09 10.93
CA ARG A 75 70.72 -16.64 10.86
C ARG A 75 69.57 -16.30 9.91
N GLN A 76 69.54 -16.92 8.73
CA GLN A 76 68.48 -16.68 7.74
C GLN A 76 67.13 -17.24 8.20
N LEU A 77 67.10 -18.43 8.80
CA LEU A 77 65.92 -19.01 9.44
C LEU A 77 65.41 -18.11 10.58
N LYS A 78 66.31 -17.63 11.45
CA LYS A 78 65.94 -16.69 12.51
C LYS A 78 65.39 -15.37 11.95
N SER A 79 65.98 -14.85 10.87
CA SER A 79 65.46 -13.65 10.18
C SER A 79 64.09 -13.90 9.56
N ASN A 80 63.87 -15.05 8.91
CA ASN A 80 62.60 -15.38 8.28
C ASN A 80 61.51 -15.65 9.33
N TYR A 81 61.86 -16.33 10.42
CA TYR A 81 61.00 -16.52 11.57
C TYR A 81 60.54 -15.18 12.14
N ASN A 82 61.48 -14.26 12.43
CA ASN A 82 61.14 -12.93 12.94
C ASN A 82 60.27 -12.11 11.96
N LYS A 83 60.49 -12.24 10.64
CA LYS A 83 59.65 -11.59 9.62
C LYS A 83 58.23 -12.18 9.58
N ALA A 84 58.12 -13.50 9.66
CA ALA A 84 56.83 -14.19 9.70
C ALA A 84 56.05 -13.86 10.97
N GLU A 85 56.74 -13.81 12.12
CA GLU A 85 56.17 -13.45 13.42
C GLU A 85 55.66 -11.99 13.41
N ARG A 86 56.44 -11.04 12.87
CA ARG A 86 55.97 -9.65 12.69
C ARG A 86 54.75 -9.56 11.78
N LYS A 87 54.73 -10.31 10.67
CA LYS A 87 53.59 -10.33 9.76
C LYS A 87 52.36 -10.91 10.45
N ARG A 88 52.51 -11.99 11.22
CA ARG A 88 51.41 -12.59 11.99
C ARG A 88 50.82 -11.58 12.99
N ASN A 89 51.67 -10.90 13.74
CA ASN A 89 51.22 -9.92 14.74
C ASN A 89 50.49 -8.73 14.08
N LEU A 90 50.96 -8.26 12.92
CA LEU A 90 50.26 -7.23 12.14
C LEU A 90 48.88 -7.71 11.67
N THR A 91 48.78 -8.93 11.13
CA THR A 91 47.49 -9.48 10.70
C THR A 91 46.54 -9.72 11.87
N GLU A 92 47.04 -10.13 13.03
CA GLU A 92 46.25 -10.28 14.26
C GLU A 92 45.70 -8.92 14.74
N GLU A 93 46.50 -7.86 14.65
CA GLU A 93 46.08 -6.49 14.99
C GLU A 93 45.02 -5.96 14.02
N ASP A 94 45.21 -6.18 12.71
CA ASP A 94 44.23 -5.78 11.68
C ASP A 94 42.92 -6.55 11.82
N LEU A 95 42.98 -7.85 12.12
CA LEU A 95 41.81 -8.68 12.39
C LEU A 95 41.06 -8.19 13.64
N ALA A 96 41.77 -7.83 14.71
CA ALA A 96 41.16 -7.29 15.91
C ALA A 96 40.47 -5.93 15.65
N LYS A 97 41.09 -5.05 14.85
CA LYS A 97 40.49 -3.77 14.43
C LYS A 97 39.24 -3.98 13.57
N ALA A 98 39.28 -4.91 12.62
CA ALA A 98 38.14 -5.26 11.80
C ALA A 98 36.99 -5.84 12.64
N GLN A 99 37.31 -6.75 13.57
CA GLN A 99 36.31 -7.34 14.47
C GLN A 99 35.64 -6.29 15.36
N LYS A 100 36.42 -5.35 15.91
CA LYS A 100 35.90 -4.23 16.71
C LYS A 100 34.94 -3.36 15.89
N LYS A 101 35.32 -3.03 14.65
CA LYS A 101 34.47 -2.23 13.75
C LYS A 101 33.16 -2.96 13.39
N ILE A 102 33.22 -4.28 13.15
CA ILE A 102 32.04 -5.11 12.90
C ILE A 102 31.11 -5.08 14.11
N THR A 103 31.64 -5.23 15.33
CA THR A 103 30.84 -5.20 16.56
C THR A 103 30.20 -3.81 16.81
N GLU A 104 30.93 -2.72 16.57
CA GLU A 104 30.40 -1.35 16.67
C GLU A 104 29.27 -1.09 15.64
N GLN A 105 29.45 -1.58 14.41
CA GLN A 105 28.42 -1.49 13.36
C GLN A 105 27.20 -2.36 13.67
N GLN A 106 27.38 -3.58 14.18
CA GLN A 106 26.29 -4.46 14.61
C GLN A 106 25.49 -3.84 15.76
N ALA A 107 26.16 -3.23 16.75
CA ALA A 107 25.47 -2.53 17.84
C ALA A 107 24.65 -1.32 17.32
N THR A 108 25.16 -0.60 16.32
CA THR A 108 24.43 0.51 15.68
C THR A 108 23.22 0.01 14.89
N ILE A 109 23.37 -1.09 14.15
CA ILE A 109 22.29 -1.74 13.40
C ILE A 109 21.21 -2.23 14.38
N THR A 110 21.57 -2.96 15.44
CA THR A 110 20.62 -3.43 16.45
C THR A 110 19.93 -2.28 17.18
N MET A 111 20.62 -1.15 17.43
CA MET A 111 20.00 0.05 18.00
C MET A 111 18.99 0.69 17.04
N LEU A 112 19.34 0.82 15.76
CA LEU A 112 18.44 1.39 14.74
C LEU A 112 17.26 0.47 14.44
N GLU A 113 17.47 -0.85 14.39
CA GLU A 113 16.41 -1.87 14.31
C GLU A 113 15.48 -1.84 15.53
N GLY A 114 16.03 -1.59 16.72
CA GLY A 114 15.27 -1.39 17.95
C GLY A 114 14.40 -0.13 17.91
N LYS A 115 14.96 0.98 17.39
CA LYS A 115 14.20 2.23 17.16
C LYS A 115 13.12 2.08 16.08
N LEU A 116 13.40 1.31 15.03
CA LEU A 116 12.47 1.11 13.93
C LEU A 116 11.30 0.19 14.29
N LYS A 117 11.54 -0.83 15.10
CA LYS A 117 10.49 -1.75 15.59
C LYS A 117 9.57 -1.14 16.65
N GLN A 118 9.86 0.08 17.13
CA GLN A 118 9.14 0.71 18.26
C GLN A 118 8.67 2.14 18.02
N ALA A 119 8.96 2.75 16.87
CA ALA A 119 8.49 4.10 16.59
C ALA A 119 7.00 4.08 16.23
N ASP A 120 6.19 4.28 17.26
CA ASP A 120 4.76 4.60 17.18
C ASP A 120 4.52 5.68 16.10
N PRO A 121 3.58 5.49 15.15
CA PRO A 121 3.23 6.50 14.15
C PRO A 121 3.08 7.93 14.71
N ASP A 122 2.58 8.05 15.94
CA ASP A 122 2.41 9.33 16.62
C ASP A 122 3.76 10.04 16.89
N GLN A 123 4.83 9.28 17.11
CA GLN A 123 6.18 9.84 17.30
C GLN A 123 6.71 10.44 16.00
N TRP A 124 6.50 9.79 14.85
CA TRP A 124 6.89 10.33 13.55
C TRP A 124 6.11 11.58 13.20
N ILE A 125 4.80 11.58 13.43
CA ILE A 125 3.94 12.76 13.20
C ILE A 125 4.42 13.93 14.06
N LYS A 126 4.73 13.67 15.34
CA LYS A 126 5.23 14.69 16.26
C LYS A 126 6.61 15.21 15.85
N LEU A 127 7.50 14.34 15.38
CA LEU A 127 8.82 14.70 14.88
C LEU A 127 8.69 15.66 13.68
N VAL A 128 7.90 15.28 12.66
CA VAL A 128 7.67 16.11 11.47
C VAL A 128 7.01 17.45 11.84
N SER A 129 6.03 17.44 12.74
CA SER A 129 5.37 18.68 13.20
C SER A 129 6.35 19.62 13.91
N THR A 130 7.27 19.07 14.72
CA THR A 130 8.31 19.85 15.40
C THR A 130 9.32 20.41 14.40
N ALA A 131 9.75 19.61 13.41
CA ALA A 131 10.63 20.05 12.35
C ALA A 131 10.01 21.18 11.50
N TYR A 132 8.70 21.10 11.21
CA TYR A 132 7.96 22.18 10.58
C TYR A 132 7.99 23.48 11.39
N ALA A 133 7.77 23.40 12.70
CA ALA A 133 7.80 24.57 13.58
C ALA A 133 9.19 25.22 13.67
N ASN A 134 10.25 24.44 13.51
CA ASN A 134 11.63 24.90 13.60
C ASN A 134 12.25 25.34 12.26
N GLY A 135 11.60 25.03 11.13
CA GLY A 135 12.15 25.28 9.79
C GLY A 135 13.06 24.19 9.24
N ASP A 136 13.19 23.07 9.95
CA ASP A 136 14.09 21.94 9.63
C ASP A 136 13.35 20.79 8.91
N VAL A 137 12.16 21.05 8.37
CA VAL A 137 11.30 19.99 7.81
C VAL A 137 11.93 19.24 6.65
N ILE A 138 12.72 19.91 5.81
CA ILE A 138 13.33 19.28 4.63
C ILE A 138 14.33 18.21 5.07
N ASP A 139 15.27 18.55 5.96
CA ASP A 139 16.28 17.62 6.48
C ASP A 139 15.63 16.43 7.20
N CYS A 140 14.61 16.71 8.02
CA CYS A 140 13.83 15.67 8.69
C CYS A 140 13.14 14.72 7.69
N LEU A 141 12.57 15.26 6.61
CA LEU A 141 11.92 14.45 5.58
C LEU A 141 12.94 13.63 4.79
N GLU A 142 14.10 14.19 4.44
CA GLU A 142 15.17 13.46 3.76
C GLU A 142 15.64 12.26 4.59
N GLU A 143 15.85 12.45 5.88
CA GLU A 143 16.27 11.37 6.78
C GLU A 143 15.20 10.27 6.89
N ILE A 144 13.92 10.64 7.03
CA ILE A 144 12.80 9.70 7.04
C ILE A 144 12.70 8.94 5.71
N ILE A 145 12.85 9.63 4.58
CA ILE A 145 12.79 9.02 3.24
C ILE A 145 13.93 8.03 3.06
N GLN A 146 15.17 8.40 3.40
CA GLN A 146 16.33 7.51 3.31
C GLN A 146 16.15 6.27 4.19
N LEU A 147 15.67 6.46 5.42
CA LEU A 147 15.40 5.36 6.33
C LEU A 147 14.33 4.42 5.76
N LYS A 148 13.21 4.96 5.27
CA LYS A 148 12.14 4.19 4.63
C LYS A 148 12.67 3.41 3.41
N GLN A 149 13.43 4.05 2.53
CA GLN A 149 14.00 3.41 1.34
C GLN A 149 14.95 2.27 1.72
N LYS A 150 15.85 2.51 2.68
CA LYS A 150 16.78 1.49 3.17
C LYS A 150 16.04 0.30 3.77
N ASN A 151 15.08 0.54 4.65
CA ASN A 151 14.33 -0.55 5.28
C ASN A 151 13.52 -1.35 4.26
N ASN A 152 12.85 -0.67 3.32
CA ASN A 152 12.14 -1.35 2.25
C ASN A 152 13.09 -2.21 1.42
N HIS A 153 14.29 -1.72 1.08
CA HIS A 153 15.31 -2.49 0.39
C HIS A 153 15.73 -3.74 1.20
N ASP A 154 16.08 -3.57 2.48
CA ASP A 154 16.53 -4.65 3.35
C ASP A 154 15.42 -5.73 3.54
N PHE A 155 14.16 -5.31 3.69
CA PHE A 155 13.02 -6.22 3.74
C PHE A 155 12.81 -6.96 2.42
N ASN A 156 12.84 -6.25 1.29
CA ASN A 156 12.64 -6.86 -0.02
C ASN A 156 13.76 -7.87 -0.35
N GLU A 157 15.02 -7.59 0.01
CA GLU A 157 16.12 -8.54 -0.12
C GLU A 157 15.92 -9.80 0.74
N ALA A 158 15.45 -9.65 1.98
CA ALA A 158 15.15 -10.78 2.86
C ALA A 158 13.99 -11.65 2.32
N LEU A 159 12.93 -11.01 1.81
CA LEU A 159 11.80 -11.69 1.17
C LEU A 159 12.24 -12.40 -0.12
N TYR A 160 13.06 -11.75 -0.94
CA TYR A 160 13.62 -12.32 -2.15
C TYR A 160 14.51 -13.54 -1.87
N HIS A 161 15.39 -13.45 -0.87
CA HIS A 161 16.18 -14.60 -0.43
C HIS A 161 15.28 -15.74 0.05
N SER A 162 14.22 -15.43 0.79
CA SER A 162 13.25 -16.42 1.25
C SER A 162 12.54 -17.13 0.09
N MET A 163 12.21 -16.41 -0.97
CA MET A 163 11.67 -17.00 -2.21
C MET A 163 12.66 -17.93 -2.90
N LYS A 164 13.94 -17.54 -3.00
CA LYS A 164 14.98 -18.40 -3.60
C LYS A 164 15.17 -19.70 -2.84
N GLU A 165 15.11 -19.66 -1.51
CA GLU A 165 15.18 -20.88 -0.71
C GLU A 165 13.93 -21.74 -0.90
N ALA A 166 12.74 -21.13 -0.92
CA ALA A 166 11.48 -21.83 -1.17
C ALA A 166 11.39 -22.45 -2.58
N ALA A 167 12.07 -21.87 -3.58
CA ALA A 167 12.14 -22.43 -4.93
C ALA A 167 12.78 -23.83 -4.98
N LYS A 168 13.57 -24.20 -3.97
CA LYS A 168 14.21 -25.52 -3.82
C LYS A 168 13.30 -26.54 -3.12
N GLU A 169 12.12 -26.12 -2.66
CA GLU A 169 11.16 -26.96 -1.96
C GLU A 169 10.14 -27.59 -2.91
N GLU A 170 9.33 -28.50 -2.37
CA GLU A 170 8.17 -29.06 -3.08
C GLU A 170 7.14 -27.98 -3.38
N ASN A 171 6.35 -28.18 -4.44
CA ASN A 171 5.41 -27.18 -4.96
C ASN A 171 4.47 -26.65 -3.88
N GLU A 172 3.94 -27.49 -2.99
CA GLU A 172 3.02 -27.06 -1.94
C GLU A 172 3.66 -26.02 -0.98
N ILE A 173 4.87 -26.30 -0.48
CA ILE A 173 5.61 -25.38 0.40
C ILE A 173 6.02 -24.13 -0.37
N LYS A 174 6.55 -24.30 -1.59
CA LYS A 174 6.97 -23.20 -2.46
C LYS A 174 5.83 -22.21 -2.66
N TRP A 175 4.66 -22.69 -3.09
CA TRP A 175 3.49 -21.86 -3.37
C TRP A 175 2.91 -21.22 -2.12
N PHE A 176 2.91 -21.93 -0.99
CA PHE A 176 2.53 -21.33 0.28
C PHE A 176 3.43 -20.15 0.67
N VAL A 177 4.75 -20.32 0.60
CA VAL A 177 5.72 -19.26 0.92
C VAL A 177 5.54 -18.08 -0.04
N TYR A 178 5.42 -18.34 -1.35
CA TYR A 178 5.22 -17.28 -2.34
C TYR A 178 3.95 -16.50 -2.06
N THR A 179 2.84 -17.19 -1.76
CA THR A 179 1.56 -16.53 -1.44
C THR A 179 1.69 -15.61 -0.22
N LYS A 180 2.38 -16.07 0.83
CA LYS A 180 2.60 -15.29 2.05
C LYS A 180 3.52 -14.09 1.86
N ILE A 181 4.51 -14.21 0.98
CA ILE A 181 5.39 -13.09 0.67
C ILE A 181 4.67 -12.09 -0.22
N LEU A 182 3.94 -12.55 -1.26
CA LEU A 182 3.18 -11.68 -2.16
C LEU A 182 2.17 -10.79 -1.40
N SER A 183 1.53 -11.30 -0.34
CA SER A 183 0.63 -10.48 0.49
C SER A 183 1.32 -9.33 1.26
N GLY A 184 2.65 -9.29 1.28
CA GLY A 184 3.44 -8.22 1.90
C GLY A 184 4.24 -7.38 0.91
N LEU A 185 4.08 -7.59 -0.41
CA LEU A 185 4.78 -6.85 -1.45
C LEU A 185 3.84 -5.89 -2.16
N ASN A 186 4.36 -4.73 -2.57
CA ASN A 186 3.72 -3.87 -3.55
C ASN A 186 3.99 -4.39 -4.98
N VAL A 187 3.17 -3.95 -5.96
CA VAL A 187 3.30 -4.34 -7.38
C VAL A 187 4.73 -4.16 -7.91
N ASN A 188 5.38 -3.05 -7.58
CA ASN A 188 6.73 -2.72 -8.04
C ASN A 188 7.85 -3.47 -7.29
N GLU A 189 7.51 -4.23 -6.25
CA GLU A 189 8.44 -5.04 -5.46
C GLU A 189 8.40 -6.51 -5.86
N VAL A 190 7.44 -6.92 -6.71
CA VAL A 190 7.36 -8.28 -7.24
C VAL A 190 8.53 -8.54 -8.18
N PRO A 191 9.42 -9.50 -7.86
CA PRO A 191 10.59 -9.75 -8.67
C PRO A 191 10.25 -10.53 -9.95
N GLU A 192 10.93 -10.20 -11.05
CA GLU A 192 10.63 -10.71 -12.39
C GLU A 192 10.68 -12.25 -12.50
N PHE A 193 11.59 -12.92 -11.80
CA PHE A 193 11.71 -14.38 -11.88
C PHE A 193 10.48 -15.11 -11.35
N LEU A 194 9.65 -14.47 -10.51
CA LEU A 194 8.36 -15.03 -10.11
C LEU A 194 7.38 -14.95 -11.27
N LEU A 195 7.36 -13.83 -11.99
CA LEU A 195 6.45 -13.63 -13.11
C LEU A 195 6.68 -14.68 -14.21
N ARG A 196 7.91 -15.19 -14.34
CA ARG A 196 8.24 -16.29 -15.26
C ARG A 196 7.48 -17.57 -14.90
N GLY A 197 6.62 -18.00 -15.81
CA GLY A 197 5.81 -19.21 -15.63
C GLY A 197 4.52 -18.97 -14.84
N MET A 198 4.17 -17.72 -14.53
CA MET A 198 2.86 -17.36 -13.96
C MET A 198 1.79 -17.07 -15.02
N GLU A 199 2.14 -17.22 -16.31
CA GLU A 199 1.20 -17.00 -17.41
C GLU A 199 0.16 -18.13 -17.53
N ASP A 200 0.50 -19.34 -17.07
CA ASP A 200 -0.46 -20.41 -16.92
C ASP A 200 -1.11 -20.37 -15.52
N GLN A 201 -2.43 -20.54 -15.43
CA GLN A 201 -3.19 -20.49 -14.18
C GLN A 201 -2.85 -21.65 -13.20
N GLN A 202 -1.72 -22.33 -13.39
CA GLN A 202 -1.26 -23.48 -12.61
C GLN A 202 -0.31 -23.09 -11.46
N THR A 203 -0.01 -21.80 -11.29
CA THR A 203 0.94 -21.27 -10.31
C THR A 203 0.26 -20.35 -9.27
N VAL A 204 1.05 -19.73 -8.39
CA VAL A 204 0.54 -18.80 -7.37
C VAL A 204 -0.09 -17.56 -8.01
N SER A 205 -1.24 -17.16 -7.49
CA SER A 205 -1.96 -15.97 -7.97
C SER A 205 -1.22 -14.68 -7.58
N LEU A 206 -1.20 -13.72 -8.51
CA LEU A 206 -0.76 -12.33 -8.26
C LEU A 206 -1.88 -11.44 -7.69
N ALA A 207 -3.08 -12.00 -7.43
CA ALA A 207 -4.18 -11.31 -6.75
C ALA A 207 -3.74 -10.47 -5.53
N PRO A 208 -2.89 -10.98 -4.60
CA PRO A 208 -2.52 -10.25 -3.38
C PRO A 208 -1.77 -8.93 -3.61
N VAL A 209 -1.17 -8.72 -4.79
CA VAL A 209 -0.46 -7.48 -5.11
C VAL A 209 -1.33 -6.47 -5.86
N SER A 210 -2.55 -6.84 -6.24
CA SER A 210 -3.51 -5.90 -6.84
C SER A 210 -3.81 -4.78 -5.86
N SER A 211 -3.87 -3.53 -6.36
CA SER A 211 -4.15 -2.37 -5.51
C SER A 211 -4.91 -1.31 -6.28
N PHE A 212 -6.09 -0.97 -5.81
CA PHE A 212 -6.92 0.09 -6.37
C PHE A 212 -6.25 1.47 -6.27
N ARG A 213 -5.58 1.77 -5.14
CA ARG A 213 -4.74 2.97 -4.98
C ARG A 213 -3.68 3.07 -6.06
N SER A 214 -2.99 1.98 -6.36
CA SER A 214 -1.94 1.93 -7.40
C SER A 214 -2.53 2.16 -8.79
N CYS A 215 -3.68 1.55 -9.08
CA CYS A 215 -4.40 1.74 -10.34
C CYS A 215 -4.84 3.21 -10.53
N LEU A 216 -5.47 3.82 -9.52
CA LEU A 216 -5.87 5.23 -9.57
C LEU A 216 -4.69 6.19 -9.69
N THR A 217 -3.58 5.91 -9.00
CA THR A 217 -2.36 6.73 -9.08
C THR A 217 -1.75 6.66 -10.48
N THR A 218 -1.71 5.47 -11.08
CA THR A 218 -1.27 5.27 -12.46
C THR A 218 -2.18 5.99 -13.46
N ARG A 219 -3.51 5.89 -13.26
CA ARG A 219 -4.50 6.58 -14.09
C ARG A 219 -4.35 8.10 -14.02
N LEU A 220 -4.14 8.66 -12.82
CA LEU A 220 -3.86 10.08 -12.65
C LEU A 220 -2.54 10.50 -13.31
N ARG A 221 -1.51 9.65 -13.25
CA ARG A 221 -0.24 9.92 -13.92
C ARG A 221 -0.40 10.02 -15.44
N ARG A 222 -1.21 9.15 -16.05
CA ARG A 222 -1.55 9.22 -17.49
C ARG A 222 -2.17 10.57 -17.86
N ARG A 223 -3.09 11.08 -17.03
CA ARG A 223 -3.65 12.44 -17.22
C ARG A 223 -2.59 13.53 -17.14
N GLN A 224 -1.66 13.46 -16.18
CA GLN A 224 -0.56 14.44 -16.09
C GLN A 224 0.38 14.41 -17.30
N LEU A 225 0.47 13.27 -17.99
CA LEU A 225 1.22 13.13 -19.24
C LEU A 225 0.46 13.67 -20.46
N GLY A 226 -0.75 14.21 -20.27
CA GLY A 226 -1.56 14.81 -21.32
C GLY A 226 -2.50 13.83 -22.03
N GLU A 227 -2.67 12.61 -21.52
CA GLU A 227 -3.70 11.71 -22.05
C GLU A 227 -5.11 12.25 -21.74
N ASP A 228 -5.96 12.28 -22.76
CA ASP A 228 -7.38 12.56 -22.61
C ASP A 228 -8.09 11.29 -22.12
N LEU A 229 -8.57 11.33 -20.88
CA LEU A 229 -9.17 10.20 -20.21
C LEU A 229 -10.70 10.35 -20.20
N PRO A 230 -11.46 9.45 -20.85
CA PRO A 230 -12.89 9.62 -21.09
C PRO A 230 -13.72 9.89 -19.83
N GLU A 231 -13.40 9.24 -18.71
CA GLU A 231 -14.12 9.43 -17.46
C GLU A 231 -14.02 10.89 -16.95
N TRP A 232 -12.94 11.62 -17.27
CA TRP A 232 -12.75 13.01 -16.87
C TRP A 232 -13.53 14.00 -17.72
N GLN A 233 -13.94 13.62 -18.93
CA GLN A 233 -14.86 14.43 -19.73
C GLN A 233 -16.25 14.44 -19.08
N LEU A 234 -16.63 13.37 -18.40
CA LEU A 234 -17.90 13.24 -17.67
C LEU A 234 -17.89 13.84 -16.26
N ASP A 235 -16.72 14.22 -15.74
CA ASP A 235 -16.57 14.96 -14.47
C ASP A 235 -17.14 16.39 -14.62
N ASP A 236 -17.18 16.92 -15.84
CA ASP A 236 -17.98 18.11 -16.17
C ASP A 236 -19.48 17.79 -16.08
N LYS A 237 -20.19 18.50 -15.20
CA LYS A 237 -21.61 18.24 -14.93
C LYS A 237 -22.49 18.35 -16.16
N SER A 238 -22.23 19.34 -17.04
CA SER A 238 -23.07 19.56 -18.22
C SER A 238 -22.95 18.39 -19.21
N THR A 239 -21.74 17.87 -19.37
CA THR A 239 -21.41 16.72 -20.21
C THR A 239 -21.95 15.44 -19.59
N GLY A 240 -21.72 15.24 -18.28
CA GLY A 240 -22.27 14.11 -17.52
C GLY A 240 -23.80 14.04 -17.57
N TYR A 241 -24.51 15.17 -17.42
CA TYR A 241 -25.98 15.21 -17.52
C TYR A 241 -26.50 14.89 -18.91
N ARG A 242 -25.82 15.36 -19.96
CA ARG A 242 -26.19 15.03 -21.34
C ARG A 242 -26.04 13.53 -21.59
N PHE A 243 -24.89 12.97 -21.22
CA PHE A 243 -24.61 11.55 -21.30
C PHE A 243 -25.64 10.71 -20.53
N ALA A 244 -25.98 11.09 -19.30
CA ALA A 244 -26.98 10.41 -18.49
C ALA A 244 -28.38 10.44 -19.12
N LYS A 245 -28.81 11.60 -19.66
CA LYS A 245 -30.11 11.74 -20.36
C LYS A 245 -30.19 10.87 -21.61
N GLU A 246 -29.12 10.81 -22.41
CA GLU A 246 -29.03 9.96 -23.61
C GLU A 246 -29.17 8.47 -23.28
N HIS A 247 -28.87 8.10 -22.05
CA HIS A 247 -29.04 6.74 -21.51
C HIS A 247 -30.24 6.59 -20.56
N SER A 248 -31.24 7.47 -20.70
CA SER A 248 -32.54 7.38 -20.01
C SER A 248 -32.47 7.50 -18.48
N PHE A 249 -31.46 8.18 -17.94
CA PHE A 249 -31.43 8.57 -16.54
C PHE A 249 -32.05 9.95 -16.33
N THR A 250 -32.82 10.08 -15.26
CA THR A 250 -33.24 11.37 -14.74
C THR A 250 -32.01 12.13 -14.23
N VAL A 251 -31.95 13.42 -14.51
CA VAL A 251 -30.94 14.33 -13.92
C VAL A 251 -31.63 15.43 -13.13
N PRO A 252 -30.95 16.07 -12.18
CA PRO A 252 -31.48 17.18 -11.41
C PRO A 252 -31.98 18.30 -12.31
N GLN A 253 -33.13 18.88 -11.96
CA GLN A 253 -33.54 20.16 -12.53
C GLN A 253 -32.72 21.26 -11.88
N VAL A 254 -31.73 21.77 -12.62
CA VAL A 254 -30.85 22.85 -12.18
C VAL A 254 -31.35 24.17 -12.75
N ASN A 255 -31.38 25.21 -11.89
CA ASN A 255 -31.55 26.57 -12.36
C ASN A 255 -30.19 27.13 -12.78
N GLU A 256 -30.04 27.45 -14.06
CA GLU A 256 -28.79 28.00 -14.60
C GLU A 256 -28.53 29.46 -14.18
N GLN A 257 -29.55 30.15 -13.66
CA GLN A 257 -29.38 31.49 -13.11
C GLN A 257 -28.52 31.44 -11.84
N VAL A 258 -27.53 32.33 -11.81
CA VAL A 258 -26.77 32.63 -10.59
C VAL A 258 -27.53 33.71 -9.81
N PHE A 259 -27.72 33.46 -8.53
CA PHE A 259 -28.42 34.33 -7.60
C PHE A 259 -27.43 34.96 -6.61
N THR A 260 -27.71 36.19 -6.20
CA THR A 260 -27.19 36.78 -4.96
C THR A 260 -28.09 36.37 -3.79
N LEU A 261 -27.61 36.50 -2.56
CA LEU A 261 -28.37 36.22 -1.33
C LEU A 261 -29.75 36.91 -1.31
N ASP A 262 -29.85 38.14 -1.83
CA ASP A 262 -31.10 38.91 -1.85
C ASP A 262 -32.06 38.47 -2.96
N SER A 263 -31.58 37.73 -3.96
CA SER A 263 -32.34 37.30 -5.14
C SER A 263 -32.67 35.81 -5.18
N VAL A 264 -32.13 34.99 -4.26
CA VAL A 264 -32.42 33.55 -4.23
C VAL A 264 -33.94 33.33 -4.06
N PRO A 265 -34.57 32.45 -4.88
CA PRO A 265 -36.00 32.23 -4.81
C PRO A 265 -36.42 31.60 -3.47
N LYS A 266 -37.44 32.20 -2.84
CA LYS A 266 -38.05 31.72 -1.59
C LYS A 266 -39.10 30.66 -1.89
N GLN A 267 -38.67 29.49 -2.31
CA GLN A 267 -39.55 28.36 -2.60
C GLN A 267 -39.11 27.11 -1.85
N ALA A 268 -40.08 26.26 -1.51
CA ALA A 268 -39.82 24.93 -0.97
C ALA A 268 -39.38 23.96 -2.08
N GLY A 269 -38.83 22.81 -1.69
CA GLY A 269 -38.44 21.75 -2.63
C GLY A 269 -37.19 22.08 -3.45
N ILE A 270 -36.30 22.93 -2.94
CA ILE A 270 -35.03 23.26 -3.60
C ILE A 270 -33.82 23.08 -2.69
N VAL A 271 -32.68 22.87 -3.31
CA VAL A 271 -31.36 22.96 -2.71
C VAL A 271 -30.76 24.30 -3.09
N ILE A 272 -30.30 25.08 -2.11
CA ILE A 272 -29.45 26.26 -2.34
C ILE A 272 -28.02 25.82 -2.10
N LYS A 273 -27.12 26.15 -3.02
CA LYS A 273 -25.69 25.88 -2.89
C LYS A 273 -24.85 26.98 -3.53
N PRO A 274 -23.58 27.15 -3.13
CA PRO A 274 -22.68 28.09 -3.78
C PRO A 274 -22.48 27.69 -5.25
N HIS A 275 -22.26 28.67 -6.12
CA HIS A 275 -21.87 28.42 -7.50
C HIS A 275 -20.58 27.59 -7.56
N ASN A 276 -19.61 27.94 -6.71
CA ASN A 276 -18.36 27.25 -6.52
C ASN A 276 -18.22 26.85 -5.04
N GLY A 277 -18.28 25.54 -4.76
CA GLY A 277 -18.22 25.04 -3.38
C GLY A 277 -17.88 23.56 -3.30
N ALA A 278 -17.33 23.16 -2.14
CA ALA A 278 -16.97 21.78 -1.85
C ALA A 278 -17.26 21.43 -0.38
N GLY A 279 -17.42 20.14 -0.09
CA GLY A 279 -17.58 19.66 1.29
C GLY A 279 -18.88 20.11 1.98
N ALA A 280 -19.94 20.32 1.20
CA ALA A 280 -21.26 20.76 1.67
C ALA A 280 -21.33 22.14 2.36
N ARG A 281 -20.27 22.96 2.28
CA ARG A 281 -20.28 24.34 2.79
C ARG A 281 -21.28 25.19 2.01
N GLY A 282 -22.14 25.92 2.71
CA GLY A 282 -23.21 26.72 2.10
C GLY A 282 -24.31 25.91 1.44
N VAL A 283 -24.46 24.62 1.73
CA VAL A 283 -25.54 23.80 1.16
C VAL A 283 -26.72 23.76 2.11
N TYR A 284 -27.87 24.24 1.62
CA TYR A 284 -29.13 24.30 2.36
C TYR A 284 -30.21 23.51 1.62
N LEU A 285 -30.91 22.63 2.33
CA LEU A 285 -32.04 21.86 1.79
C LEU A 285 -33.35 22.48 2.27
N LEU A 286 -34.09 23.13 1.38
CA LEU A 286 -35.34 23.82 1.70
C LEU A 286 -36.49 22.84 1.55
N VAL A 287 -36.76 22.06 2.60
CA VAL A 287 -37.85 21.08 2.58
C VAL A 287 -39.19 21.80 2.54
N ASN A 288 -39.39 22.78 3.42
CA ASN A 288 -40.52 23.70 3.41
C ASN A 288 -40.14 25.02 4.10
N GLU A 289 -41.06 25.98 4.15
CA GLU A 289 -40.84 27.33 4.70
C GLU A 289 -40.32 27.33 6.15
N ASN A 290 -40.65 26.30 6.93
CA ASN A 290 -40.33 26.19 8.35
C ASN A 290 -39.30 25.08 8.65
N ARG A 291 -38.75 24.45 7.62
CA ARG A 291 -37.78 23.35 7.76
C ARG A 291 -36.74 23.47 6.66
N ILE A 292 -35.63 24.12 7.00
CA ILE A 292 -34.46 24.29 6.14
C ILE A 292 -33.30 23.57 6.81
N LEU A 293 -32.61 22.70 6.08
CA LEU A 293 -31.51 21.90 6.64
C LEU A 293 -30.18 22.53 6.26
N ASP A 294 -29.41 23.05 7.22
CA ASP A 294 -28.02 23.43 7.02
C ASP A 294 -27.15 22.16 7.10
N VAL A 295 -26.73 21.68 5.93
CA VAL A 295 -26.03 20.38 5.82
C VAL A 295 -24.66 20.42 6.50
N LYS A 296 -24.00 21.57 6.52
CA LYS A 296 -22.65 21.67 7.07
C LYS A 296 -22.66 21.75 8.59
N ARG A 297 -23.61 22.51 9.16
CA ARG A 297 -23.77 22.68 10.61
C ARG A 297 -24.60 21.58 11.27
N SER A 298 -25.28 20.74 10.48
CA SER A 298 -26.21 19.73 11.00
C SER A 298 -27.38 20.35 11.78
N GLU A 299 -27.82 21.52 11.34
CA GLU A 299 -28.86 22.32 12.00
C GLU A 299 -30.16 22.37 11.18
N VAL A 300 -31.29 22.46 11.88
CA VAL A 300 -32.59 22.74 11.27
C VAL A 300 -32.91 24.21 11.53
N LEU A 301 -33.08 24.98 10.46
CA LEU A 301 -33.47 26.37 10.52
C LEU A 301 -35.00 26.49 10.35
N SER A 302 -35.59 27.36 11.14
CA SER A 302 -37.04 27.56 11.27
C SER A 302 -37.62 28.51 10.22
N GLY A 303 -36.78 29.17 9.40
CA GLY A 303 -37.25 30.00 8.31
C GLY A 303 -36.19 30.85 7.62
N TRP A 304 -36.66 31.70 6.70
CA TRP A 304 -35.81 32.49 5.79
C TRP A 304 -34.86 33.47 6.49
N GLY A 305 -35.26 34.00 7.64
CA GLY A 305 -34.43 34.92 8.43
C GLY A 305 -33.15 34.26 8.93
N GLU A 306 -33.27 33.05 9.49
CA GLU A 306 -32.14 32.24 9.96
C GLU A 306 -31.27 31.77 8.77
N LEU A 307 -31.88 31.31 7.68
CA LEU A 307 -31.15 30.96 6.46
C LEU A 307 -30.30 32.12 5.95
N THR A 308 -30.89 33.32 5.85
CA THR A 308 -30.18 34.52 5.39
C THR A 308 -29.01 34.88 6.33
N ALA A 309 -29.21 34.71 7.65
CA ALA A 309 -28.15 34.95 8.63
C ALA A 309 -27.00 33.94 8.46
N ASN A 310 -27.30 32.66 8.30
CA ASN A 310 -26.29 31.61 8.08
C ASN A 310 -25.55 31.82 6.75
N MET A 311 -26.24 32.20 5.66
CA MET A 311 -25.60 32.49 4.37
C MET A 311 -24.63 33.69 4.47
N ARG A 312 -25.00 34.74 5.23
CA ARG A 312 -24.09 35.87 5.49
C ARG A 312 -22.90 35.44 6.35
N GLU A 313 -23.13 34.59 7.34
CA GLU A 313 -22.06 34.04 8.15
C GLU A 313 -21.09 33.19 7.30
N ASP A 314 -21.61 32.38 6.38
CA ASP A 314 -20.81 31.55 5.47
C ASP A 314 -19.89 32.40 4.59
N LEU A 315 -20.38 33.53 4.08
CA LEU A 315 -19.57 34.52 3.35
C LEU A 315 -18.52 35.15 4.27
N LYS A 316 -18.90 35.53 5.49
CA LYS A 316 -17.99 36.15 6.47
C LYS A 316 -16.87 35.21 6.93
N LEU A 317 -17.19 33.93 7.12
CA LEU A 317 -16.25 32.87 7.49
C LEU A 317 -15.43 32.37 6.29
N ASN A 318 -15.68 32.89 5.09
CA ASN A 318 -15.08 32.45 3.84
C ASN A 318 -15.28 30.94 3.60
N TRP A 319 -16.39 30.39 4.10
CA TRP A 319 -16.88 29.05 3.74
C TRP A 319 -17.49 29.06 2.34
N VAL A 320 -18.04 30.21 1.96
CA VAL A 320 -18.49 30.55 0.62
C VAL A 320 -17.71 31.78 0.17
N HIS A 321 -17.05 31.71 -0.98
CA HIS A 321 -16.10 32.75 -1.41
C HIS A 321 -16.77 33.99 -2.01
N GLN A 322 -17.93 33.82 -2.65
CA GLN A 322 -18.63 34.86 -3.39
C GLN A 322 -20.12 34.72 -3.16
N ASP A 323 -20.85 35.84 -3.20
CA ASP A 323 -22.31 35.88 -3.12
C ASP A 323 -22.95 35.42 -4.44
N GLU A 324 -22.62 34.20 -4.83
CA GLU A 324 -23.06 33.54 -6.05
C GLU A 324 -23.62 32.18 -5.69
N TRP A 325 -24.94 32.05 -5.80
CA TRP A 325 -25.70 30.88 -5.41
C TRP A 325 -26.41 30.28 -6.61
N ARG A 326 -26.59 28.97 -6.59
CA ARG A 326 -27.43 28.24 -7.53
C ARG A 326 -28.50 27.48 -6.78
N THR A 327 -29.61 27.24 -7.47
CA THR A 327 -30.70 26.40 -6.96
C THR A 327 -30.91 25.19 -7.84
N GLU A 328 -31.21 24.05 -7.24
CA GLU A 328 -31.66 22.85 -7.95
C GLU A 328 -32.83 22.20 -7.21
N GLN A 329 -33.56 21.32 -7.89
CA GLN A 329 -34.64 20.56 -7.27
C GLN A 329 -34.11 19.71 -6.11
N LEU A 330 -34.80 19.78 -4.97
CA LEU A 330 -34.61 18.85 -3.85
C LEU A 330 -35.42 17.58 -4.12
N TYR A 331 -34.76 16.44 -3.97
CA TYR A 331 -35.37 15.12 -4.11
C TYR A 331 -35.52 14.46 -2.74
N PHE A 332 -36.48 13.54 -2.65
CA PHE A 332 -36.86 12.86 -1.41
C PHE A 332 -36.84 11.35 -1.59
N ILE A 333 -36.60 10.62 -0.48
CA ILE A 333 -36.64 9.15 -0.48
C ILE A 333 -38.09 8.64 -0.54
N ASP A 334 -39.02 9.43 -0.01
CA ASP A 334 -40.45 9.13 0.15
C ASP A 334 -41.34 10.15 -0.57
N ASP A 335 -42.55 9.72 -0.93
CA ASP A 335 -43.53 10.55 -1.63
C ASP A 335 -44.12 11.65 -0.72
N GLU A 336 -44.08 11.43 0.60
CA GLU A 336 -44.50 12.39 1.63
C GLU A 336 -43.48 13.52 1.84
N GLN A 337 -42.33 13.49 1.17
CA GLN A 337 -41.27 14.50 1.21
C GLN A 337 -40.72 14.76 2.63
N THR A 338 -40.64 13.70 3.43
CA THR A 338 -40.21 13.78 4.83
C THR A 338 -38.71 13.68 5.00
N GLU A 339 -38.02 12.90 4.16
CA GLU A 339 -36.57 12.71 4.21
C GLU A 339 -35.91 13.03 2.86
N PRO A 340 -34.89 13.92 2.82
CA PRO A 340 -34.12 14.16 1.60
C PRO A 340 -33.52 12.87 1.03
N ALA A 341 -33.42 12.81 -0.29
CA ALA A 341 -32.84 11.69 -1.00
C ALA A 341 -31.42 11.39 -0.51
N ARG A 342 -31.09 10.08 -0.45
CA ARG A 342 -29.76 9.60 -0.06
C ARG A 342 -28.84 9.53 -1.26
N ASP A 343 -27.56 9.79 -1.07
CA ASP A 343 -26.58 9.52 -2.13
C ASP A 343 -26.38 8.00 -2.25
N LEU A 344 -26.40 7.47 -3.47
CA LEU A 344 -25.82 6.17 -3.81
C LEU A 344 -24.62 6.40 -4.72
N LYS A 345 -23.46 5.85 -4.34
CA LYS A 345 -22.21 6.00 -5.11
C LYS A 345 -21.72 4.63 -5.53
N PHE A 346 -21.88 4.32 -6.80
CA PHE A 346 -21.53 3.03 -7.38
C PHE A 346 -20.08 3.09 -7.86
N TYR A 347 -19.23 2.22 -7.32
CA TYR A 347 -17.86 2.02 -7.79
C TYR A 347 -17.92 1.07 -8.98
N SER A 348 -17.94 1.65 -10.18
CA SER A 348 -18.19 0.95 -11.43
C SER A 348 -16.88 0.66 -12.18
N PHE A 349 -16.73 -0.59 -12.61
CA PHE A 349 -15.56 -1.17 -13.23
C PHE A 349 -15.89 -1.74 -14.60
N TYR A 350 -16.09 -0.84 -15.57
CA TYR A 350 -16.46 -1.13 -16.97
C TYR A 350 -17.49 -2.26 -17.12
N GLY A 351 -18.75 -1.93 -16.87
CA GLY A 351 -19.88 -2.88 -17.01
C GLY A 351 -20.08 -3.82 -15.83
N LYS A 352 -19.38 -3.62 -14.72
CA LYS A 352 -19.61 -4.28 -13.44
C LYS A 352 -19.59 -3.24 -12.31
N VAL A 353 -20.36 -3.44 -11.26
CA VAL A 353 -20.20 -2.69 -10.00
C VAL A 353 -19.56 -3.61 -8.97
N ALA A 354 -18.60 -3.10 -8.20
CA ALA A 354 -17.93 -3.88 -7.15
C ALA A 354 -18.35 -3.48 -5.73
N LEU A 355 -18.73 -2.21 -5.55
CA LEU A 355 -19.00 -1.63 -4.23
C LEU A 355 -19.97 -0.46 -4.39
N ILE A 356 -20.91 -0.32 -3.48
CA ILE A 356 -21.87 0.78 -3.45
C ILE A 356 -21.79 1.46 -2.08
N LEU A 357 -21.67 2.79 -2.07
CA LEU A 357 -21.76 3.60 -0.86
C LEU A 357 -23.10 4.33 -0.82
N GLU A 358 -23.89 4.05 0.21
CA GLU A 358 -25.05 4.85 0.58
C GLU A 358 -24.66 5.91 1.61
N VAL A 359 -25.05 7.16 1.38
CA VAL A 359 -24.80 8.28 2.30
C VAL A 359 -26.09 8.96 2.67
N LYS A 360 -26.34 9.05 3.98
CA LYS A 360 -27.34 9.96 4.54
C LYS A 360 -26.61 11.19 5.06
N ARG A 361 -26.94 12.38 4.52
CA ARG A 361 -26.20 13.62 4.80
C ARG A 361 -26.63 14.32 6.09
N PHE A 362 -27.88 14.13 6.50
CA PHE A 362 -28.52 14.87 7.58
C PHE A 362 -29.24 13.89 8.53
N PRO A 363 -29.24 14.10 9.87
CA PRO A 363 -28.64 15.22 10.61
C PRO A 363 -27.12 15.23 10.58
N GLU A 364 -26.47 14.07 10.70
CA GLU A 364 -25.02 13.93 10.51
C GLU A 364 -24.73 12.97 9.36
N PRO A 365 -23.59 13.12 8.65
CA PRO A 365 -23.19 12.18 7.61
C PRO A 365 -22.98 10.77 8.18
N THR A 366 -23.82 9.84 7.74
CA THR A 366 -23.70 8.40 8.03
C THR A 366 -23.65 7.60 6.74
N TYR A 367 -23.04 6.42 6.81
CA TYR A 367 -22.59 5.67 5.64
C TYR A 367 -23.03 4.20 5.72
N CYS A 368 -23.41 3.60 4.60
CA CYS A 368 -23.55 2.15 4.50
C CYS A 368 -22.87 1.66 3.23
N TRP A 369 -22.01 0.65 3.35
CA TRP A 369 -21.34 0.03 2.23
C TRP A 369 -22.05 -1.27 1.87
N TRP A 370 -22.23 -1.48 0.57
CA TRP A 370 -22.92 -2.64 0.03
C TRP A 370 -22.07 -3.32 -1.03
N SER A 371 -22.05 -4.65 -1.00
CA SER A 371 -21.61 -5.46 -2.12
C SER A 371 -22.72 -5.57 -3.18
N PRO A 372 -22.40 -5.99 -4.42
CA PRO A 372 -23.36 -6.03 -5.53
C PRO A 372 -24.53 -7.00 -5.31
N ASP A 373 -24.36 -8.00 -4.44
CA ASP A 373 -25.42 -8.94 -4.03
C ASP A 373 -26.41 -8.35 -3.00
N GLY A 374 -26.20 -7.11 -2.56
CA GLY A 374 -27.02 -6.45 -1.55
C GLY A 374 -26.61 -6.76 -0.10
N SER A 375 -25.47 -7.42 0.12
CA SER A 375 -24.93 -7.63 1.46
C SER A 375 -24.22 -6.37 1.97
N ARG A 376 -24.30 -6.09 3.29
CA ARG A 376 -23.52 -5.01 3.91
C ARG A 376 -22.08 -5.46 4.10
N VAL A 377 -21.12 -4.57 3.81
CA VAL A 377 -19.69 -4.87 3.93
C VAL A 377 -18.97 -3.81 4.75
N HIS A 378 -17.86 -4.22 5.38
CA HIS A 378 -16.92 -3.31 6.01
C HIS A 378 -15.77 -3.05 5.04
N THR A 379 -15.24 -1.84 5.06
CA THR A 379 -14.19 -1.43 4.11
C THR A 379 -13.00 -0.77 4.79
N GLY A 380 -13.00 -0.69 6.12
CA GLY A 380 -12.06 0.11 6.91
C GLY A 380 -12.38 1.61 6.88
N LYS A 381 -13.22 2.06 5.96
CA LYS A 381 -13.56 3.47 5.75
C LYS A 381 -14.91 3.82 6.40
N TYR A 382 -14.88 4.85 7.25
CA TYR A 382 -16.04 5.37 7.99
C TYR A 382 -16.64 4.43 9.04
N GLU A 383 -15.85 3.49 9.57
CA GLU A 383 -16.30 2.47 10.54
C GLU A 383 -17.02 3.05 11.77
N ASN A 384 -16.65 4.27 12.20
CA ASN A 384 -17.28 4.97 13.33
C ASN A 384 -18.58 5.71 12.99
N LYS A 385 -19.04 5.68 11.74
CA LYS A 385 -20.22 6.41 11.23
C LYS A 385 -21.13 5.54 10.36
N LEU A 386 -21.08 4.22 10.55
CA LEU A 386 -21.90 3.29 9.79
C LEU A 386 -23.36 3.34 10.21
N MET A 387 -24.27 3.20 9.24
CA MET A 387 -25.71 3.04 9.42
C MET A 387 -26.18 1.72 8.80
N ALA A 388 -27.45 1.35 9.03
CA ALA A 388 -28.03 0.15 8.41
C ALA A 388 -28.21 0.30 6.88
N GLY A 389 -28.55 1.51 6.42
CA GLY A 389 -28.86 1.80 5.02
C GLY A 389 -30.14 1.11 4.52
N GLU A 390 -30.59 1.52 3.33
CA GLU A 390 -31.70 0.92 2.57
C GLU A 390 -31.25 0.30 1.24
N GLY A 391 -29.97 0.45 0.90
CA GLY A 391 -29.35 -0.19 -0.26
C GLY A 391 -29.93 0.29 -1.59
N PHE A 392 -29.94 -0.61 -2.57
CA PHE A 392 -30.32 -0.37 -3.95
C PHE A 392 -31.15 -1.56 -4.46
N SER A 393 -31.94 -1.36 -5.52
CA SER A 393 -32.64 -2.46 -6.17
C SER A 393 -31.75 -3.17 -7.20
N ASN A 394 -32.05 -4.43 -7.53
CA ASN A 394 -31.34 -5.12 -8.61
C ASN A 394 -31.49 -4.40 -9.97
N GLU A 395 -32.63 -3.74 -10.19
CA GLU A 395 -32.84 -2.93 -11.39
C GLU A 395 -31.87 -1.72 -11.44
N ASP A 396 -31.66 -1.05 -10.30
CA ASP A 396 -30.70 0.04 -10.18
C ASP A 396 -29.29 -0.44 -10.54
N LEU A 397 -28.86 -1.57 -9.98
CA LEU A 397 -27.56 -2.17 -10.25
C LEU A 397 -27.36 -2.42 -11.76
N LEU A 398 -28.32 -3.10 -12.39
CA LEU A 398 -28.24 -3.44 -13.81
C LEU A 398 -28.22 -2.19 -14.71
N LYS A 399 -29.02 -1.17 -14.37
CA LYS A 399 -29.01 0.12 -15.09
C LYS A 399 -27.64 0.81 -14.99
N VAL A 400 -27.06 0.86 -13.79
CA VAL A 400 -25.75 1.49 -13.57
C VAL A 400 -24.62 0.70 -14.24
N GLU A 401 -24.66 -0.63 -14.21
CA GLU A 401 -23.71 -1.48 -14.94
C GLU A 401 -23.80 -1.22 -16.45
N ALA A 402 -25.01 -1.17 -17.01
CA ALA A 402 -25.24 -0.84 -18.41
C ALA A 402 -24.69 0.54 -18.79
N LEU A 403 -24.93 1.56 -17.95
CA LEU A 403 -24.39 2.92 -18.13
C LEU A 403 -22.86 2.91 -18.08
N SER A 404 -22.25 2.28 -17.07
CA SER A 404 -20.80 2.24 -16.92
C SER A 404 -20.10 1.55 -18.10
N LYS A 405 -20.75 0.58 -18.75
CA LYS A 405 -20.24 -0.11 -19.95
C LYS A 405 -20.20 0.80 -21.19
N LYS A 406 -20.84 1.97 -21.14
CA LYS A 406 -20.81 3.01 -22.18
C LYS A 406 -19.66 4.00 -21.99
N ILE A 407 -19.00 3.99 -20.83
CA ILE A 407 -17.85 4.84 -20.54
C ILE A 407 -16.57 4.06 -20.87
N PRO A 408 -15.71 4.52 -21.81
CA PRO A 408 -14.47 3.81 -22.18
C PRO A 408 -13.36 4.00 -21.14
N ALA A 409 -13.65 3.66 -19.89
CA ALA A 409 -12.74 3.74 -18.76
C ALA A 409 -12.82 2.45 -17.92
N PRO A 410 -11.69 1.96 -17.37
CA PRO A 410 -11.69 0.78 -16.51
C PRO A 410 -12.43 1.03 -15.19
N PHE A 411 -12.46 2.27 -14.73
CA PHE A 411 -13.13 2.66 -13.49
C PHE A 411 -13.71 4.06 -13.57
N CYS A 412 -14.88 4.23 -12.99
CA CYS A 412 -15.40 5.51 -12.52
C CYS A 412 -16.37 5.28 -11.36
N ARG A 413 -16.50 6.24 -10.45
CA ARG A 413 -17.60 6.23 -9.49
C ARG A 413 -18.77 6.99 -10.11
N ILE A 414 -19.96 6.40 -10.10
CA ILE A 414 -21.17 7.06 -10.61
C ILE A 414 -22.10 7.31 -9.42
N ASP A 415 -22.41 8.59 -9.21
CA ASP A 415 -23.16 9.06 -8.06
C ASP A 415 -24.60 9.33 -8.48
N PHE A 416 -25.55 8.90 -7.64
CA PHE A 416 -26.97 9.10 -7.81
C PHE A 416 -27.60 9.59 -6.50
N LEU A 417 -28.77 10.22 -6.61
CA LEU A 417 -29.71 10.36 -5.51
C LEU A 417 -30.75 9.23 -5.63
N LYS A 418 -30.97 8.50 -4.54
CA LYS A 418 -32.04 7.51 -4.43
C LYS A 418 -33.34 8.21 -4.03
N THR A 419 -34.37 8.05 -4.85
CA THR A 419 -35.69 8.64 -4.64
C THR A 419 -36.79 7.57 -4.71
N SER A 420 -38.02 7.92 -4.33
CA SER A 420 -39.19 7.05 -4.51
C SER A 420 -39.45 6.69 -5.98
N GLN A 421 -39.00 7.53 -6.92
CA GLN A 421 -39.18 7.37 -8.37
C GLN A 421 -37.97 6.72 -9.06
N GLY A 422 -36.97 6.27 -8.30
CA GLY A 422 -35.74 5.66 -8.79
C GLY A 422 -34.52 6.57 -8.67
N LEU A 423 -33.49 6.26 -9.47
CA LEU A 423 -32.21 6.97 -9.43
C LEU A 423 -32.24 8.29 -10.20
N VAL A 424 -31.75 9.36 -9.57
CA VAL A 424 -31.45 10.64 -10.21
C VAL A 424 -29.93 10.79 -10.31
N PHE A 425 -29.40 10.91 -11.52
CA PHE A 425 -27.97 10.98 -11.78
C PHE A 425 -27.35 12.25 -11.19
N GLY A 426 -26.31 12.10 -10.36
CA GLY A 426 -25.59 13.18 -9.72
C GLY A 426 -24.35 13.61 -10.49
N GLU A 427 -23.36 12.73 -10.59
CA GLU A 427 -22.08 13.01 -11.25
C GLU A 427 -21.32 11.71 -11.59
N VAL A 428 -20.36 11.80 -12.52
CA VAL A 428 -19.30 10.80 -12.66
C VAL A 428 -18.05 11.35 -11.97
N THR A 429 -17.46 10.58 -11.06
CA THR A 429 -16.21 10.94 -10.38
C THR A 429 -15.09 9.97 -10.78
N PRO A 430 -14.11 10.42 -11.60
CA PRO A 430 -12.95 9.61 -12.00
C PRO A 430 -12.06 9.17 -10.84
N LYS A 431 -11.91 10.06 -9.85
CA LYS A 431 -11.02 9.87 -8.69
C LYS A 431 -11.79 10.13 -7.40
N PRO A 432 -12.39 9.11 -6.77
CA PRO A 432 -13.14 9.31 -5.53
C PRO A 432 -12.23 9.86 -4.41
N GLY A 433 -12.76 10.74 -3.56
CA GLY A 433 -12.01 11.26 -2.41
C GLY A 433 -11.67 10.18 -1.36
N ASN A 434 -10.52 10.33 -0.70
CA ASN A 434 -10.04 9.48 0.39
C ASN A 434 -10.03 7.98 0.03
N TYR A 435 -9.66 7.61 -1.21
CA TYR A 435 -9.55 6.21 -1.61
C TYR A 435 -8.42 5.47 -0.87
N ASP A 436 -7.48 6.22 -0.32
CA ASP A 436 -6.39 5.74 0.52
C ASP A 436 -6.84 5.21 1.88
N HIS A 437 -8.07 5.53 2.33
CA HIS A 437 -8.64 5.08 3.61
C HIS A 437 -9.27 3.68 3.58
N PHE A 438 -9.35 3.01 2.42
CA PHE A 438 -9.82 1.62 2.38
C PHE A 438 -8.87 0.71 3.16
N ASP A 439 -9.35 -0.38 3.75
CA ASP A 439 -8.44 -1.42 4.24
C ASP A 439 -7.75 -2.15 3.07
N ASP A 440 -6.70 -2.91 3.37
CA ASP A 440 -5.89 -3.57 2.34
C ASP A 440 -6.70 -4.62 1.55
N ASN A 441 -7.64 -5.30 2.23
CA ASN A 441 -8.51 -6.27 1.58
C ASN A 441 -9.43 -5.61 0.54
N THR A 442 -10.05 -4.48 0.90
CA THR A 442 -10.91 -3.71 -0.01
C THR A 442 -10.10 -3.10 -1.14
N ASP A 443 -8.91 -2.55 -0.86
CA ASP A 443 -8.00 -2.02 -1.89
C ASP A 443 -7.60 -3.10 -2.89
N GLN A 444 -7.33 -4.32 -2.42
CA GLN A 444 -7.00 -5.46 -3.27
C GLN A 444 -8.18 -5.85 -4.17
N ILE A 445 -9.37 -6.06 -3.58
CA ILE A 445 -10.58 -6.45 -4.32
C ILE A 445 -10.90 -5.42 -5.40
N LEU A 446 -10.92 -4.13 -5.05
CA LEU A 446 -11.18 -3.06 -6.02
C LEU A 446 -10.07 -2.97 -7.08
N GLY A 447 -8.83 -3.31 -6.74
CA GLY A 447 -7.72 -3.42 -7.67
C GLY A 447 -7.92 -4.53 -8.70
N GLU A 448 -8.38 -5.71 -8.27
CA GLU A 448 -8.70 -6.82 -9.17
C GLU A 448 -9.84 -6.45 -10.13
N TYR A 449 -10.92 -5.83 -9.62
CA TYR A 449 -12.00 -5.34 -10.46
C TYR A 449 -11.52 -4.33 -11.51
N PHE A 450 -10.57 -3.45 -11.16
CA PHE A 450 -9.94 -2.50 -12.08
C PHE A 450 -9.20 -3.21 -13.21
N LEU A 451 -8.32 -4.17 -12.86
CA LEU A 451 -7.52 -4.91 -13.84
C LEU A 451 -8.41 -5.75 -14.77
N GLU A 452 -9.43 -6.41 -14.24
CA GLU A 452 -10.39 -7.14 -15.07
C GLU A 452 -11.16 -6.20 -16.02
N ALA A 453 -11.56 -5.02 -15.53
CA ALA A 453 -12.28 -4.03 -16.31
C ALA A 453 -11.43 -3.48 -17.46
N GLU A 454 -10.14 -3.23 -17.21
CA GLU A 454 -9.19 -2.85 -18.25
C GLU A 454 -9.08 -3.95 -19.32
N GLY A 455 -8.96 -5.23 -18.91
CA GLY A 455 -8.94 -6.36 -19.84
C GLY A 455 -10.24 -6.51 -20.66
N ARG A 456 -11.41 -6.28 -20.05
CA ARG A 456 -12.71 -6.26 -20.76
C ARG A 456 -12.77 -5.11 -21.77
N LEU A 457 -12.38 -3.91 -21.37
CA LEU A 457 -12.38 -2.71 -22.22
C LEU A 457 -11.44 -2.88 -23.42
N GLN A 458 -10.22 -3.35 -23.20
CA GLN A 458 -9.26 -3.64 -24.27
C GLN A 458 -9.83 -4.65 -25.28
N ARG A 459 -10.47 -5.72 -24.80
CA ARG A 459 -11.10 -6.72 -25.67
C ARG A 459 -12.23 -6.13 -26.51
N ASP A 460 -13.11 -5.35 -25.90
CA ASP A 460 -14.20 -4.65 -26.60
C ASP A 460 -13.65 -3.72 -27.70
N LEU A 461 -12.58 -2.96 -27.39
CA LEU A 461 -11.91 -2.07 -28.36
C LEU A 461 -11.29 -2.86 -29.52
N LEU A 462 -10.60 -3.98 -29.24
CA LEU A 462 -10.02 -4.85 -30.26
C LEU A 462 -11.09 -5.52 -31.15
N GLN A 463 -12.27 -5.76 -30.60
CA GLN A 463 -13.44 -6.25 -31.35
C GLN A 463 -14.17 -5.13 -32.12
N GLY A 464 -13.66 -3.91 -32.09
CA GLY A 464 -14.20 -2.79 -32.84
C GLY A 464 -15.41 -2.10 -32.20
N LYS A 465 -15.66 -2.32 -30.89
CA LYS A 465 -16.69 -1.57 -30.17
C LYS A 465 -16.37 -0.07 -30.25
N LYS A 466 -17.37 0.71 -30.64
CA LYS A 466 -17.29 2.16 -30.73
C LYS A 466 -17.97 2.78 -29.51
N PHE A 467 -17.38 3.85 -29.00
CA PHE A 467 -17.96 4.74 -28.00
C PHE A 467 -18.24 6.06 -28.70
N LEU A 468 -19.45 6.19 -29.25
CA LEU A 468 -19.80 7.31 -30.14
C LEU A 468 -19.92 8.63 -29.37
N GLU A 469 -20.22 8.53 -28.08
CA GLU A 469 -20.41 9.59 -27.12
C GLU A 469 -19.10 10.33 -26.78
N PHE A 470 -17.94 9.78 -27.18
CA PHE A 470 -16.60 10.26 -26.85
C PHE A 470 -15.74 10.52 -28.11
N ARG A 471 -16.37 10.85 -29.24
CA ARG A 471 -15.71 11.06 -30.54
C ARG A 471 -15.58 12.51 -30.94
#